data_AF-A0AB38DPS9-F1
#
_entry.id   AF-A0AB38DPS9-F1
#
_cell.length_a   1.000
_cell.length_b   1.000
_cell.length_c   1.000
_cell.angle_alpha   90.00
_cell.angle_beta   90.00
_cell.angle_gamma   90.00
#
_symmetry.space_group_name_H-M   'P 1'
#
loop_
_entity.id
_entity.type
_entity.pdbx_description
1 polymer ?
#
loop_
_entity_poly.entity_id
_entity_poly.type
_entity_poly.pdbx_seq_one_letter_code
_entity_poly.pdbx_strand_id
1 'polypeptide(L)'
;MTFEIGELHPNTPHLFSDLIELYILVNHKEKNSLSESDMEGLIREGVISPEENNIDLEENLESNITSAEKKDKAEERVENIFSLLEYRQGCFGEFYPFQINGEIISLKNTNFVNLTAQEKLYVILLACSRLRSFRNFKSQAAEDKSVVQLWAKYFTELSKIAFQSLLPEWASVYIFDANSDDRRNIFDTNLQEAMKRLGSQDMLAPVNLLSSGIDQLSTSGDAGLDLVGIGNFDDKAISNLVIFGQCGAQETNWPNKTLESHQIHLSNYFHMQPSYTNYMLIPLSYRDSNGSFVNSNKLGGTLLLDRKRILDLATKKINASDLISTEWMRKFIEDFRKITEVASI
;
A
#
# COMPACT_ATOMS: atom_id res chain seq x y z
N MET A 1 22.73 -10.53 -3.92
CA MET A 1 21.62 -9.54 -3.83
C MET A 1 21.05 -9.72 -2.44
N THR A 2 21.14 -8.73 -1.56
CA THR A 2 20.73 -8.87 -0.16
C THR A 2 19.47 -8.06 0.09
N PHE A 3 18.59 -8.56 0.97
CA PHE A 3 17.48 -7.80 1.51
C PHE A 3 18.01 -6.57 2.25
N GLU A 4 17.46 -5.39 1.96
CA GLU A 4 17.88 -4.15 2.60
C GLU A 4 16.90 -3.78 3.72
N ILE A 5 17.37 -3.80 4.97
CA ILE A 5 16.58 -3.34 6.12
C ILE A 5 16.21 -1.86 5.94
N GLY A 6 17.15 -1.05 5.46
CA GLY A 6 17.00 0.40 5.32
C GLY A 6 16.89 1.10 6.67
N GLU A 7 16.27 2.28 6.68
CA GLU A 7 16.05 3.02 7.91
C GLU A 7 14.94 2.39 8.76
N LEU A 8 15.14 2.40 10.07
CA LEU A 8 14.19 1.91 11.06
C LEU A 8 13.25 3.03 11.50
N HIS A 9 12.04 2.59 11.86
CA HIS A 9 10.99 3.44 12.40
C HIS A 9 10.46 2.92 13.76
N PRO A 10 11.31 2.69 14.78
CA PRO A 10 10.88 2.16 16.09
C PRO A 10 9.77 2.96 16.79
N ASN A 11 9.67 4.28 16.58
CA ASN A 11 8.59 5.11 17.16
C ASN A 11 7.31 5.06 16.33
N THR A 12 7.31 4.33 15.21
CA THR A 12 6.18 4.19 14.32
C THR A 12 5.78 2.71 14.21
N PRO A 13 5.04 2.16 15.21
CA PRO A 13 4.84 0.71 15.34
C PRO A 13 4.32 0.02 14.08
N HIS A 14 3.45 0.66 13.31
CA HIS A 14 2.89 0.09 12.08
C HIS A 14 3.91 -0.06 10.94
N LEU A 15 4.91 0.80 10.85
CA LEU A 15 5.99 0.68 9.86
C LEU A 15 7.02 -0.35 10.32
N PHE A 16 7.38 -0.32 11.59
CA PHE A 16 8.34 -1.28 12.13
C PHE A 16 7.80 -2.71 12.15
N SER A 17 6.51 -2.89 12.45
CA SER A 17 5.85 -4.21 12.38
C SER A 17 5.93 -4.81 10.97
N ASP A 18 5.82 -4.00 9.92
CA ASP A 18 5.98 -4.49 8.54
C ASP A 18 7.42 -4.96 8.27
N LEU A 19 8.43 -4.27 8.81
CA LEU A 19 9.81 -4.73 8.74
C LEU A 19 10.01 -6.06 9.47
N ILE A 20 9.50 -6.18 10.69
CA ILE A 20 9.62 -7.40 11.50
C ILE A 20 9.00 -8.60 10.76
N GLU A 21 7.79 -8.42 10.22
CA GLU A 21 7.11 -9.44 9.43
C GLU A 21 7.92 -9.82 8.18
N LEU A 22 8.47 -8.85 7.45
CA LEU A 22 9.33 -9.11 6.29
C LEU A 22 10.63 -9.81 6.67
N TYR A 23 11.26 -9.42 7.78
CA TYR A 23 12.50 -10.00 8.28
C TYR A 23 12.36 -11.52 8.46
N ILE A 24 11.22 -11.93 9.03
CA ILE A 24 10.89 -13.34 9.25
C ILE A 24 10.55 -14.02 7.92
N LEU A 25 9.74 -13.39 7.05
CA LEU A 25 9.34 -13.97 5.76
C LEU A 25 10.50 -14.24 4.81
N VAL A 26 11.47 -13.35 4.75
CA VAL A 26 12.67 -13.53 3.92
C VAL A 26 13.72 -14.40 4.60
N ASN A 27 13.42 -14.90 5.81
CA ASN A 27 14.32 -15.72 6.64
C ASN A 27 15.70 -15.05 6.78
N HIS A 28 15.71 -13.75 7.02
CA HIS A 28 16.93 -12.97 7.08
C HIS A 28 17.81 -13.45 8.23
N LYS A 29 19.08 -13.76 7.95
CA LYS A 29 20.02 -14.36 8.92
C LYS A 29 19.49 -15.67 9.54
N GLU A 30 18.75 -16.47 8.77
CA GLU A 30 18.18 -17.76 9.19
C GLU A 30 17.24 -17.67 10.41
N LYS A 31 16.62 -16.50 10.64
CA LYS A 31 15.64 -16.30 11.72
C LYS A 31 14.21 -16.42 11.18
N ASN A 32 13.54 -17.51 11.53
CA ASN A 32 12.11 -17.75 11.29
C ASN A 32 11.21 -17.30 12.47
N SER A 33 11.81 -16.70 13.50
CA SER A 33 11.14 -16.10 14.63
C SER A 33 11.96 -14.95 15.20
N LEU A 34 11.30 -13.99 15.85
CA LEU A 34 11.94 -12.90 16.57
C LEU A 34 11.32 -12.74 17.96
N SER A 35 12.17 -12.66 18.97
CA SER A 35 11.83 -12.30 20.35
C SER A 35 11.93 -10.78 20.57
N GLU A 36 11.45 -10.30 21.71
CA GLU A 36 11.69 -8.92 22.18
C GLU A 36 13.18 -8.54 22.15
N SER A 37 14.06 -9.38 22.71
CA SER A 37 15.50 -9.11 22.70
C SER A 37 16.09 -9.05 21.29
N ASP A 38 15.53 -9.78 20.33
CA ASP A 38 15.93 -9.67 18.93
C ASP A 38 15.53 -8.31 18.34
N MET A 39 14.33 -7.82 18.65
CA MET A 39 13.85 -6.52 18.18
C MET A 39 14.66 -5.37 18.79
N GLU A 40 14.97 -5.43 20.08
CA GLU A 40 15.89 -4.47 20.73
C GLU A 40 17.27 -4.47 20.05
N GLY A 41 17.79 -5.66 19.73
CA GLY A 41 19.03 -5.82 19.00
C GLY A 41 18.99 -5.14 17.64
N LEU A 42 17.90 -5.31 16.89
CA LEU A 42 17.68 -4.64 15.60
C LEU A 42 17.65 -3.12 15.73
N ILE A 43 16.94 -2.59 16.74
CA ILE A 43 16.86 -1.14 17.00
C ILE A 43 18.25 -0.56 17.32
N ARG A 44 19.04 -1.28 18.14
CA ARG A 44 20.38 -0.84 18.56
C ARG A 44 21.40 -0.87 17.43
N GLU A 45 21.33 -1.85 16.54
CA GLU A 45 22.28 -2.03 15.44
C GLU A 45 21.86 -1.29 14.16
N GLY A 46 20.57 -1.00 14.00
CA GLY A 46 20.02 -0.42 12.79
C GLY A 46 20.17 1.10 12.69
N VAL A 47 20.02 1.59 11.46
CA VAL A 47 20.01 3.03 11.18
C VAL A 47 18.60 3.57 11.43
N ILE A 48 18.40 4.36 12.49
CA ILE A 48 17.11 5.00 12.77
C ILE A 48 16.89 6.16 11.78
N SER A 49 15.65 6.32 11.29
CA SER A 49 15.32 7.41 10.35
C SER A 49 15.56 8.80 10.96
N PRO A 50 15.95 9.81 10.16
CA PRO A 50 16.19 11.17 10.66
C PRO A 50 14.98 11.79 11.36
N GLU A 51 13.78 11.51 10.85
CA GLU A 51 12.51 12.00 11.40
C GLU A 51 12.31 11.48 12.83
N GLU A 52 12.61 10.21 13.09
CA GLU A 52 12.50 9.64 14.43
C GLU A 52 13.62 10.05 15.37
N ASN A 53 14.85 10.20 14.85
CA ASN A 53 15.94 10.76 15.65
C ASN A 53 15.62 12.18 16.13
N ASN A 54 14.96 13.00 15.32
CA ASN A 54 14.55 14.34 15.72
C ASN A 54 13.50 14.31 16.83
N ILE A 55 12.50 13.42 16.74
CA ILE A 55 11.50 13.21 17.80
C ILE A 55 12.21 12.80 19.10
N ASP A 56 13.13 11.84 19.02
CA ASP A 56 13.90 11.40 20.17
C ASP A 56 14.74 12.55 20.76
N LEU A 57 15.38 13.38 19.92
CA LEU A 57 16.17 14.52 20.37
C LEU A 57 15.31 15.60 21.03
N GLU A 58 14.16 15.93 20.46
CA GLU A 58 13.21 16.90 21.04
C GLU A 58 12.70 16.41 22.40
N GLU A 59 12.25 15.16 22.49
CA GLU A 59 11.82 14.57 23.76
C GLU A 59 12.96 14.55 24.80
N ASN A 60 14.18 14.19 24.39
CA ASN A 60 15.36 14.14 25.27
C ASN A 60 15.88 15.52 25.68
N LEU A 61 15.58 16.59 24.95
CA LEU A 61 15.96 17.96 25.33
C LEU A 61 14.94 18.56 26.29
N GLU A 62 13.66 18.20 26.15
CA GLU A 62 12.59 18.67 27.04
C GLU A 62 12.58 17.94 28.38
N SER A 63 13.04 16.69 28.42
CA SER A 63 13.15 15.90 29.64
C SER A 63 14.63 15.55 29.87
N ASN A 64 15.23 15.92 31.00
CA ASN A 64 16.62 15.55 31.34
C ASN A 64 16.70 14.02 31.62
N ILE A 65 16.54 13.21 30.57
CA ILE A 65 16.27 11.77 30.67
C ILE A 65 17.50 11.02 31.19
N THR A 66 17.32 10.31 32.28
CA THR A 66 18.31 9.40 32.88
C THR A 66 18.53 8.16 32.01
N SER A 67 19.59 7.39 32.30
CA SER A 67 19.84 6.10 31.63
C SER A 67 18.75 5.07 31.88
N ALA A 68 18.03 5.15 33.01
CA ALA A 68 16.94 4.23 33.35
C ALA A 68 15.71 4.51 32.49
N GLU A 69 15.27 5.77 32.41
CA GLU A 69 14.14 6.18 31.59
C GLU A 69 14.36 5.92 30.08
N LYS A 70 15.62 5.97 29.60
CA LYS A 70 15.95 5.55 28.22
C LYS A 70 15.73 4.06 27.98
N LYS A 71 15.95 3.22 29.00
CA LYS A 71 15.70 1.78 28.93
C LYS A 71 14.19 1.52 28.93
N ASP A 72 13.47 2.17 29.83
CA ASP A 72 12.01 2.05 29.94
C ASP A 72 11.32 2.46 28.62
N LYS A 73 11.77 3.54 27.96
CA LYS A 73 11.28 3.93 26.64
C LYS A 73 11.56 2.91 25.54
N ALA A 74 12.70 2.21 25.60
CA ALA A 74 13.03 1.19 24.61
C ALA A 74 12.13 -0.05 24.78
N GLU A 75 11.87 -0.46 26.02
CA GLU A 75 10.93 -1.54 26.35
C GLU A 75 9.51 -1.15 25.88
N GLU A 76 9.03 0.05 26.20
CA GLU A 76 7.72 0.55 25.77
C GLU A 76 7.56 0.54 24.23
N ARG A 77 8.62 0.85 23.48
CA ARG A 77 8.59 0.75 22.00
C ARG A 77 8.33 -0.68 21.55
N VAL A 78 9.03 -1.65 22.12
CA VAL A 78 8.89 -3.06 21.76
C VAL A 78 7.53 -3.62 22.19
N GLU A 79 7.04 -3.26 23.38
CA GLU A 79 5.70 -3.61 23.83
C GLU A 79 4.61 -3.07 22.89
N ASN A 80 4.76 -1.82 22.41
CA ASN A 80 3.84 -1.23 21.43
C ASN A 80 3.84 -1.98 20.10
N ILE A 81 5.00 -2.47 19.67
CA ILE A 81 5.13 -3.30 18.45
C ILE A 81 4.42 -4.63 18.65
N PHE A 82 4.66 -5.34 19.76
CA PHE A 82 3.97 -6.62 20.05
C PHE A 82 2.46 -6.45 20.15
N SER A 83 1.99 -5.40 20.86
CA SER A 83 0.56 -5.09 20.94
C SER A 83 -0.07 -4.92 19.56
N LEU A 84 0.64 -4.29 18.62
CA LEU A 84 0.17 -4.16 17.24
C LEU A 84 0.21 -5.49 16.48
N LEU A 85 1.26 -6.30 16.64
CA LEU A 85 1.36 -7.62 16.00
C LEU A 85 0.25 -8.57 16.49
N GLU A 86 -0.08 -8.55 17.78
CA GLU A 86 -1.21 -9.28 18.35
C GLU A 86 -2.54 -8.81 17.75
N TYR A 87 -2.75 -7.49 17.67
CA TYR A 87 -3.91 -6.92 16.97
C TYR A 87 -3.98 -7.40 15.51
N ARG A 88 -2.85 -7.43 14.79
CA ARG A 88 -2.80 -7.92 13.40
C ARG A 88 -3.19 -9.39 13.31
N GLN A 89 -2.66 -10.25 14.18
CA GLN A 89 -3.09 -11.65 14.27
C GLN A 89 -4.58 -11.78 14.50
N GLY A 90 -5.15 -11.01 15.43
CA GLY A 90 -6.57 -11.03 15.71
C GLY A 90 -7.44 -10.53 14.54
N CYS A 91 -7.04 -9.44 13.88
CA CYS A 91 -7.88 -8.79 12.88
C CYS A 91 -7.74 -9.38 11.47
N PHE A 92 -6.55 -9.82 11.05
CA PHE A 92 -6.33 -10.35 9.70
C PHE A 92 -6.74 -11.82 9.56
N GLY A 93 -6.86 -12.58 10.66
CA GLY A 93 -7.39 -13.94 10.66
C GLY A 93 -6.64 -14.86 9.68
N GLU A 94 -7.37 -15.46 8.72
CA GLU A 94 -6.82 -16.39 7.72
C GLU A 94 -5.77 -15.74 6.79
N PHE A 95 -5.76 -14.42 6.66
CA PHE A 95 -4.76 -13.73 5.85
C PHE A 95 -3.41 -13.63 6.57
N TYR A 96 -3.36 -13.72 7.90
CA TYR A 96 -2.14 -13.42 8.65
C TYR A 96 -1.19 -14.64 8.71
N PRO A 97 0.02 -14.59 8.13
CA PRO A 97 0.91 -15.75 8.06
C PRO A 97 1.74 -15.99 9.32
N PHE A 98 1.60 -15.14 10.34
CA PHE A 98 2.40 -15.20 11.57
C PHE A 98 1.56 -15.60 12.76
N GLN A 99 2.25 -16.12 13.77
CA GLN A 99 1.71 -16.38 15.10
C GLN A 99 2.53 -15.64 16.16
N ILE A 100 1.84 -15.05 17.13
CA ILE A 100 2.42 -14.39 18.30
C ILE A 100 2.12 -15.27 19.51
N ASN A 101 3.19 -15.70 20.20
CA ASN A 101 3.14 -16.54 21.39
C ASN A 101 3.95 -15.87 22.51
N GLY A 102 3.29 -15.03 23.31
CA GLY A 102 3.98 -14.12 24.23
C GLY A 102 4.85 -13.15 23.45
N GLU A 103 6.08 -12.92 23.91
CA GLU A 103 7.05 -12.00 23.31
C GLU A 103 7.81 -12.61 22.11
N ILE A 104 7.19 -13.54 21.39
CA ILE A 104 7.80 -14.18 20.20
C ILE A 104 6.80 -14.15 19.04
N ILE A 105 7.23 -13.58 17.93
CA ILE A 105 6.57 -13.70 16.63
C ILE A 105 7.29 -14.74 15.78
N SER A 106 6.53 -15.61 15.09
CA SER A 106 7.06 -16.64 14.19
C SER A 106 6.11 -16.87 13.01
N LEU A 107 6.61 -17.46 11.92
CA LEU A 107 5.74 -17.92 10.84
C LEU A 107 4.92 -19.15 11.27
N LYS A 108 3.64 -19.18 10.89
CA LYS A 108 2.77 -20.36 11.09
C LYS A 108 3.25 -21.56 10.29
N ASN A 109 3.63 -21.31 9.04
CA ASN A 109 4.15 -22.31 8.11
C ASN A 109 5.67 -22.15 7.95
N THR A 110 6.38 -23.25 7.72
CA THR A 110 7.85 -23.28 7.74
C THR A 110 8.54 -22.36 6.72
N ASN A 111 7.85 -21.95 5.65
CA ASN A 111 8.38 -21.04 4.64
C ASN A 111 7.25 -20.44 3.78
N PHE A 112 7.61 -19.45 2.96
CA PHE A 112 6.71 -18.77 2.02
C PHE A 112 5.97 -19.72 1.05
N VAL A 113 6.62 -20.79 0.59
CA VAL A 113 6.04 -21.73 -0.39
C VAL A 113 4.79 -22.40 0.17
N ASN A 114 4.84 -22.75 1.46
CA ASN A 114 3.79 -23.45 2.20
C ASN A 114 2.64 -22.56 2.67
N LEU A 115 2.69 -21.24 2.41
CA LEU A 115 1.59 -20.34 2.73
C LEU A 115 0.34 -20.63 1.89
N THR A 116 -0.82 -20.45 2.50
CA THR A 116 -2.15 -20.50 1.86
C THR A 116 -2.32 -19.36 0.83
N ALA A 117 -3.41 -19.42 0.05
CA ALA A 117 -3.71 -18.36 -0.90
C ALA A 117 -3.95 -17.01 -0.20
N GLN A 118 -4.73 -17.01 0.89
CA GLN A 118 -5.01 -15.83 1.70
C GLN A 118 -3.72 -15.21 2.27
N GLU A 119 -2.85 -16.04 2.85
CA GLU A 119 -1.56 -15.59 3.37
C GLU A 119 -0.65 -14.99 2.28
N LYS A 120 -0.64 -15.58 1.08
CA LYS A 120 0.10 -15.01 -0.07
C LYS A 120 -0.43 -13.64 -0.50
N LEU A 121 -1.73 -13.39 -0.37
CA LEU A 121 -2.30 -12.05 -0.61
C LEU A 121 -1.85 -11.03 0.45
N TYR A 122 -1.71 -11.47 1.70
CA TYR A 122 -1.12 -10.61 2.74
C TYR A 122 0.34 -10.27 2.39
N VAL A 123 1.12 -11.27 1.97
CA VAL A 123 2.55 -11.09 1.68
C VAL A 123 2.79 -10.11 0.53
N ILE A 124 1.99 -10.09 -0.53
CA ILE A 124 2.17 -9.09 -1.59
C ILE A 124 1.96 -7.66 -1.06
N LEU A 125 0.93 -7.42 -0.25
CA LEU A 125 0.73 -6.09 0.33
C LEU A 125 1.84 -5.74 1.32
N LEU A 126 2.30 -6.69 2.12
CA LEU A 126 3.44 -6.46 3.00
C LEU A 126 4.73 -6.14 2.22
N ALA A 127 4.99 -6.83 1.11
CA ALA A 127 6.13 -6.54 0.26
C ALA A 127 6.01 -5.15 -0.40
N CYS A 128 4.82 -4.79 -0.87
CA CYS A 128 4.51 -3.49 -1.45
C CYS A 128 4.56 -2.34 -0.43
N SER A 129 4.39 -2.59 0.86
CA SER A 129 4.50 -1.55 1.88
C SER A 129 5.93 -1.12 2.16
N ARG A 130 6.91 -1.98 1.86
CA ARG A 130 8.34 -1.71 2.04
C ARG A 130 9.15 -1.98 0.78
N LEU A 131 8.68 -1.51 -0.38
CA LEU A 131 9.37 -1.70 -1.68
C LEU A 131 10.86 -1.32 -1.65
N ARG A 132 11.26 -0.35 -0.81
CA ARG A 132 12.66 0.05 -0.65
C ARG A 132 13.59 -1.12 -0.27
N SER A 133 13.08 -2.10 0.48
CA SER A 133 13.85 -3.27 0.89
C SER A 133 14.22 -4.22 -0.25
N PHE A 134 13.63 -3.99 -1.44
CA PHE A 134 13.78 -4.85 -2.60
C PHE A 134 14.45 -4.16 -3.81
N ARG A 135 15.03 -2.95 -3.63
CA ARG A 135 15.61 -2.15 -4.72
C ARG A 135 16.67 -2.87 -5.56
N ASN A 136 17.44 -3.76 -4.92
CA ASN A 136 18.52 -4.50 -5.57
C ASN A 136 18.07 -5.79 -6.25
N PHE A 137 16.79 -6.13 -6.22
CA PHE A 137 16.29 -7.35 -6.85
C PHE A 137 15.75 -7.05 -8.26
N LYS A 138 16.09 -7.95 -9.17
CA LYS A 138 15.54 -8.01 -10.53
C LYS A 138 14.49 -9.11 -10.59
N SER A 139 13.46 -8.87 -11.40
CA SER A 139 12.44 -9.88 -11.64
C SER A 139 13.01 -11.01 -12.48
N GLN A 140 12.72 -12.25 -12.08
CA GLN A 140 13.00 -13.41 -12.90
C GLN A 140 11.97 -13.55 -14.01
N ALA A 141 10.71 -13.19 -13.72
CA ALA A 141 9.64 -13.23 -14.70
C ALA A 141 9.74 -12.15 -15.79
N ALA A 142 10.60 -11.15 -15.60
CA ALA A 142 10.90 -10.10 -16.57
C ALA A 142 12.34 -9.60 -16.36
N GLU A 143 13.31 -10.25 -17.03
CA GLU A 143 14.76 -10.14 -16.77
C GLU A 143 15.32 -8.70 -16.77
N ASP A 144 14.65 -7.75 -17.44
CA ASP A 144 15.08 -6.35 -17.50
C ASP A 144 14.42 -5.42 -16.45
N LYS A 145 13.40 -5.89 -15.72
CA LYS A 145 12.60 -5.06 -14.83
C LYS A 145 12.98 -5.23 -13.37
N SER A 146 12.98 -4.12 -12.63
CA SER A 146 13.10 -4.16 -11.17
C SER A 146 11.82 -4.74 -10.56
N VAL A 147 11.95 -5.58 -9.52
CA VAL A 147 10.79 -6.09 -8.78
C VAL A 147 9.98 -4.94 -8.17
N VAL A 148 10.64 -3.84 -7.78
CA VAL A 148 9.98 -2.66 -7.19
C VAL A 148 8.96 -2.05 -8.14
N GLN A 149 9.33 -1.88 -9.42
CA GLN A 149 8.45 -1.31 -10.43
C GLN A 149 7.28 -2.26 -10.75
N LEU A 150 7.56 -3.57 -10.84
CA LEU A 150 6.52 -4.56 -11.09
C LEU A 150 5.55 -4.70 -9.93
N TRP A 151 6.04 -4.76 -8.71
CA TRP A 151 5.21 -4.93 -7.52
C TRP A 151 4.38 -3.69 -7.23
N ALA A 152 4.85 -2.48 -7.56
CA ALA A 152 4.02 -1.28 -7.58
C ALA A 152 2.86 -1.42 -8.59
N LYS A 153 3.12 -1.94 -9.80
CA LYS A 153 2.05 -2.23 -10.78
C LYS A 153 1.07 -3.30 -10.24
N TYR A 154 1.59 -4.37 -9.65
CA TYR A 154 0.76 -5.44 -9.08
C TYR A 154 -0.10 -4.97 -7.91
N PHE A 155 0.42 -4.03 -7.11
CA PHE A 155 -0.38 -3.35 -6.10
C PHE A 155 -1.56 -2.59 -6.72
N THR A 156 -1.35 -1.87 -7.82
CA THR A 156 -2.42 -1.18 -8.54
C THR A 156 -3.45 -2.16 -9.12
N GLU A 157 -3.02 -3.33 -9.62
CA GLU A 157 -3.94 -4.39 -10.08
C GLU A 157 -4.80 -4.96 -8.93
N LEU A 158 -4.19 -5.27 -7.78
CA LEU A 158 -4.93 -5.72 -6.60
C LEU A 158 -5.88 -4.64 -6.07
N SER A 159 -5.41 -3.40 -6.09
CA SER A 159 -6.17 -2.21 -5.73
C SER A 159 -7.38 -2.03 -6.64
N LYS A 160 -7.24 -2.23 -7.96
CA LYS A 160 -8.35 -2.23 -8.93
C LYS A 160 -9.42 -3.26 -8.54
N ILE A 161 -9.02 -4.49 -8.21
CA ILE A 161 -9.96 -5.56 -7.81
C ILE A 161 -10.70 -5.18 -6.52
N ALA A 162 -10.00 -4.65 -5.52
CA ALA A 162 -10.63 -4.16 -4.29
C ALA A 162 -11.59 -2.99 -4.57
N PHE A 163 -11.20 -2.07 -5.47
CA PHE A 163 -11.97 -0.89 -5.84
C PHE A 163 -13.26 -1.25 -6.57
N GLN A 164 -13.25 -2.30 -7.40
CA GLN A 164 -14.45 -2.84 -8.06
C GLN A 164 -15.53 -3.29 -7.08
N SER A 165 -15.16 -3.76 -5.88
CA SER A 165 -16.13 -4.17 -4.85
C SER A 165 -16.92 -3.02 -4.23
N LEU A 166 -16.51 -1.77 -4.47
CA LEU A 166 -17.21 -0.58 -3.98
C LEU A 166 -18.31 -0.11 -4.94
N LEU A 167 -18.36 -0.68 -6.14
CA LEU A 167 -19.27 -0.26 -7.19
C LEU A 167 -20.28 -1.37 -7.53
N PRO A 168 -21.44 -0.99 -8.12
CA PRO A 168 -22.36 -1.96 -8.69
C PRO A 168 -21.71 -2.82 -9.77
N GLU A 169 -22.23 -4.02 -9.99
CA GLU A 169 -21.67 -4.99 -10.97
C GLU A 169 -21.64 -4.48 -12.41
N TRP A 170 -22.55 -3.58 -12.78
CA TRP A 170 -22.63 -2.98 -14.10
C TRP A 170 -21.64 -1.82 -14.32
N ALA A 171 -20.98 -1.35 -13.26
CA ALA A 171 -19.96 -0.30 -13.37
C ALA A 171 -18.61 -0.89 -13.79
N SER A 172 -17.79 -0.05 -14.40
CA SER A 172 -16.44 -0.39 -14.84
C SER A 172 -15.38 0.32 -14.00
N VAL A 173 -14.24 -0.33 -13.80
CA VAL A 173 -13.07 0.27 -13.16
C VAL A 173 -11.88 0.16 -14.11
N TYR A 174 -11.16 1.26 -14.27
CA TYR A 174 -9.99 1.38 -15.13
C TYR A 174 -8.78 1.83 -14.33
N ILE A 175 -7.61 1.31 -14.71
CA ILE A 175 -6.32 1.85 -14.26
C ILE A 175 -6.00 3.05 -15.15
N PHE A 176 -5.80 4.22 -14.55
CA PHE A 176 -5.52 5.47 -15.26
C PHE A 176 -4.05 5.89 -15.21
N ASP A 177 -3.20 5.14 -14.48
CA ASP A 177 -1.74 5.32 -14.49
C ASP A 177 -1.19 5.37 -15.92
N ALA A 178 -0.19 6.25 -16.13
CA ALA A 178 0.37 6.60 -17.43
C ALA A 178 0.86 5.39 -18.26
N ASN A 179 1.30 4.31 -17.60
CA ASN A 179 1.90 3.14 -18.27
C ASN A 179 0.95 1.95 -18.37
N SER A 180 -0.28 2.07 -17.88
CA SER A 180 -1.26 0.99 -17.88
C SER A 180 -1.83 0.68 -19.26
N ASP A 181 -2.33 -0.54 -19.44
CA ASP A 181 -3.00 -0.96 -20.68
C ASP A 181 -4.34 -0.25 -20.87
N ASP A 182 -5.10 -0.05 -19.79
CA ASP A 182 -6.35 0.70 -19.78
C ASP A 182 -6.13 2.14 -20.27
N ARG A 183 -5.10 2.83 -19.76
CA ARG A 183 -4.72 4.17 -20.21
C ARG A 183 -4.47 4.24 -21.72
N ARG A 184 -3.74 3.28 -22.28
CA ARG A 184 -3.45 3.21 -23.73
C ARG A 184 -4.67 2.88 -24.58
N ASN A 185 -5.47 1.93 -24.14
CA ASN A 185 -6.52 1.34 -24.98
C ASN A 185 -7.85 2.09 -24.91
N ILE A 186 -8.11 2.81 -23.80
CA ILE A 186 -9.43 3.41 -23.52
C ILE A 186 -9.39 4.94 -23.53
N PHE A 187 -8.26 5.53 -23.09
CA PHE A 187 -8.14 6.97 -22.89
C PHE A 187 -7.21 7.61 -23.92
N ASP A 188 -5.91 7.67 -23.63
CA ASP A 188 -4.80 8.01 -24.54
C ASP A 188 -3.48 7.90 -23.75
N THR A 189 -2.36 7.76 -24.46
CA THR A 189 -1.02 7.92 -23.88
C THR A 189 -0.67 9.36 -23.51
N ASN A 190 -1.20 10.35 -24.24
CA ASN A 190 -1.05 11.77 -23.94
C ASN A 190 -2.03 12.16 -22.84
N LEU A 191 -1.52 12.72 -21.74
CA LEU A 191 -2.33 13.10 -20.59
C LEU A 191 -3.43 14.11 -20.91
N GLN A 192 -3.17 15.10 -21.77
CA GLN A 192 -4.19 16.07 -22.14
C GLN A 192 -5.38 15.41 -22.86
N GLU A 193 -5.09 14.52 -23.81
CA GLU A 193 -6.12 13.79 -24.55
C GLU A 193 -6.82 12.74 -23.68
N ALA A 194 -6.08 12.07 -22.80
CA ALA A 194 -6.65 11.15 -21.83
C ALA A 194 -7.64 11.85 -20.87
N MET A 195 -7.31 13.06 -20.41
CA MET A 195 -8.20 13.86 -19.55
C MET A 195 -9.42 14.36 -20.32
N LYS A 196 -9.28 14.77 -21.59
CA LYS A 196 -10.43 15.10 -22.46
C LYS A 196 -11.34 13.88 -22.66
N ARG A 197 -10.76 12.70 -22.89
CA ARG A 197 -11.51 11.45 -23.03
C ARG A 197 -12.22 11.06 -21.75
N LEU A 198 -11.55 11.16 -20.61
CA LEU A 198 -12.13 10.94 -19.28
C LEU A 198 -13.30 11.90 -19.04
N GLY A 199 -13.15 13.19 -19.34
CA GLY A 199 -14.20 14.21 -19.20
C GLY A 199 -15.32 14.18 -20.26
N SER A 200 -15.39 13.14 -21.11
CA SER A 200 -16.40 13.05 -22.16
C SER A 200 -17.79 12.61 -21.64
N GLN A 201 -18.81 12.76 -22.48
CA GLN A 201 -20.20 12.36 -22.17
C GLN A 201 -20.36 10.85 -21.97
N ASP A 202 -19.49 10.03 -22.57
CA ASP A 202 -19.53 8.56 -22.41
C ASP A 202 -18.82 8.08 -21.14
N MET A 203 -18.22 8.99 -20.38
CA MET A 203 -17.36 8.70 -19.24
C MET A 203 -17.85 9.46 -18.00
N LEU A 204 -17.25 10.61 -17.64
CA LEU A 204 -17.68 11.36 -16.46
C LEU A 204 -19.01 12.11 -16.67
N ALA A 205 -19.30 12.52 -17.90
CA ALA A 205 -20.42 13.42 -18.23
C ALA A 205 -20.49 14.66 -17.31
N PRO A 206 -19.40 15.45 -17.19
CA PRO A 206 -19.38 16.62 -16.30
C PRO A 206 -20.35 17.71 -16.79
N VAL A 207 -20.74 18.61 -15.90
CA VAL A 207 -21.47 19.84 -16.23
C VAL A 207 -20.65 20.70 -17.18
N ASN A 208 -19.34 20.80 -16.92
CA ASN A 208 -18.41 21.50 -17.77
C ASN A 208 -17.05 20.81 -17.82
N LEU A 209 -16.46 20.77 -19.02
CA LEU A 209 -15.10 20.32 -19.27
C LEU A 209 -14.22 21.54 -19.49
N LEU A 210 -13.29 21.80 -18.57
CA LEU A 210 -12.42 22.98 -18.61
C LEU A 210 -11.18 22.73 -19.48
N SER A 211 -11.34 22.81 -20.80
CA SER A 211 -10.23 22.59 -21.74
C SER A 211 -9.01 23.48 -21.45
N SER A 212 -9.21 24.72 -21.02
CA SER A 212 -8.10 25.63 -20.68
C SER A 212 -7.23 25.13 -19.53
N GLY A 213 -7.81 24.41 -18.55
CA GLY A 213 -7.04 23.80 -17.47
C GLY A 213 -6.32 22.53 -17.94
N ILE A 214 -6.97 21.74 -18.79
CA ILE A 214 -6.40 20.52 -19.36
C ILE A 214 -5.23 20.83 -20.29
N ASP A 215 -5.34 21.85 -21.14
CA ASP A 215 -4.31 22.21 -22.12
C ASP A 215 -3.03 22.76 -21.44
N GLN A 216 -3.09 23.11 -20.15
CA GLN A 216 -1.93 23.49 -19.33
C GLN A 216 -1.20 22.30 -18.69
N LEU A 217 -1.78 21.10 -18.72
CA LEU A 217 -1.12 19.89 -18.21
C LEU A 217 0.10 19.52 -19.05
N SER A 218 1.05 18.80 -18.46
CA SER A 218 2.05 18.07 -19.24
C SER A 218 1.37 17.03 -20.14
N THR A 219 2.02 16.65 -21.23
CA THR A 219 1.55 15.55 -22.09
C THR A 219 1.85 14.17 -21.49
N SER A 220 2.65 14.10 -20.43
CA SER A 220 2.99 12.88 -19.68
C SER A 220 2.42 12.92 -18.26
N GLY A 221 2.36 11.75 -17.61
CA GLY A 221 1.86 11.58 -16.24
C GLY A 221 0.39 11.16 -16.16
N ASP A 222 -0.16 11.22 -14.96
CA ASP A 222 -1.49 10.68 -14.60
C ASP A 222 -2.45 11.72 -14.00
N ALA A 223 -2.00 12.97 -13.80
CA ALA A 223 -2.73 14.03 -13.11
C ALA A 223 -3.19 13.65 -11.68
N GLY A 224 -2.48 12.72 -11.02
CA GLY A 224 -2.84 12.29 -9.68
C GLY A 224 -4.04 11.35 -9.62
N LEU A 225 -4.25 10.55 -10.68
CA LEU A 225 -5.30 9.55 -10.78
C LEU A 225 -4.72 8.18 -11.16
N ASP A 226 -4.81 7.21 -10.25
CA ASP A 226 -4.43 5.82 -10.54
C ASP A 226 -5.62 4.96 -10.95
N LEU A 227 -6.79 5.17 -10.35
CA LEU A 227 -8.00 4.38 -10.57
C LEU A 227 -9.20 5.27 -10.83
N VAL A 228 -10.00 4.89 -11.81
CA VAL A 228 -11.27 5.54 -12.14
C VAL A 228 -12.37 4.50 -12.19
N GLY A 229 -13.39 4.69 -11.37
CA GLY A 229 -14.59 3.86 -11.36
C GLY A 229 -15.78 4.63 -11.93
N ILE A 230 -16.44 4.07 -12.95
CA ILE A 230 -17.52 4.72 -13.69
C ILE A 230 -18.71 3.78 -13.81
N GLY A 231 -19.86 4.24 -13.31
CA GLY A 231 -21.17 3.68 -13.62
C GLY A 231 -21.92 4.61 -14.58
N ASN A 232 -21.96 4.23 -15.86
CA ASN A 232 -22.68 4.97 -16.90
C ASN A 232 -24.20 4.75 -16.85
N PHE A 233 -24.95 5.84 -17.01
CA PHE A 233 -26.39 5.77 -17.27
C PHE A 233 -26.67 5.90 -18.78
N ASP A 234 -27.59 5.08 -19.29
CA ASP A 234 -27.88 4.99 -20.74
C ASP A 234 -28.65 6.22 -21.27
N ASP A 235 -29.20 7.06 -20.39
CA ASP A 235 -30.00 8.23 -20.75
C ASP A 235 -29.17 9.42 -21.28
N LYS A 236 -27.83 9.32 -21.18
CA LYS A 236 -26.87 10.36 -21.57
C LYS A 236 -27.10 11.69 -20.84
N ALA A 237 -27.76 11.66 -19.68
CA ALA A 237 -27.84 12.82 -18.82
C ALA A 237 -26.46 13.15 -18.25
N ILE A 238 -26.31 14.38 -17.75
CA ILE A 238 -25.10 14.77 -17.04
C ILE A 238 -24.96 13.96 -15.75
N SER A 239 -23.70 13.73 -15.35
CA SER A 239 -23.26 13.08 -14.12
C SER A 239 -23.52 11.58 -14.05
N ASN A 240 -22.50 10.82 -14.45
CA ASN A 240 -22.44 9.39 -14.16
C ASN A 240 -22.04 9.14 -12.68
N LEU A 241 -22.24 7.90 -12.22
CA LEU A 241 -21.68 7.46 -10.93
C LEU A 241 -20.17 7.40 -11.06
N VAL A 242 -19.44 8.18 -10.26
CA VAL A 242 -17.98 8.28 -10.36
C VAL A 242 -17.33 8.16 -8.98
N ILE A 243 -16.27 7.37 -8.91
CA ILE A 243 -15.31 7.36 -7.81
C ILE A 243 -13.88 7.39 -8.36
N PHE A 244 -12.99 8.08 -7.64
CA PHE A 244 -11.58 8.19 -8.01
C PHE A 244 -10.70 7.61 -6.90
N GLY A 245 -9.61 6.94 -7.30
CA GLY A 245 -8.66 6.33 -6.40
C GLY A 245 -7.22 6.69 -6.74
N GLN A 246 -6.43 6.95 -5.71
CA GLN A 246 -4.96 7.03 -5.78
C GLN A 246 -4.35 5.82 -5.06
N CYS A 247 -3.30 5.26 -5.62
CA CYS A 247 -2.55 4.12 -5.10
C CYS A 247 -1.17 4.58 -4.59
N GLY A 248 -0.97 4.55 -3.28
CA GLY A 248 0.32 4.88 -2.66
C GLY A 248 1.09 3.64 -2.24
N ALA A 249 1.84 3.03 -3.16
CA ALA A 249 2.80 1.95 -2.85
C ALA A 249 4.08 2.50 -2.17
N GLN A 250 3.92 3.29 -1.11
CA GLN A 250 5.00 3.96 -0.40
C GLN A 250 4.83 3.77 1.10
N GLU A 251 5.95 3.55 1.78
CA GLU A 251 6.00 3.41 3.24
C GLU A 251 5.68 4.73 3.94
N THR A 252 6.14 5.85 3.38
CA THR A 252 5.96 7.22 3.90
C THR A 252 5.42 8.14 2.81
N ASN A 253 5.05 9.37 3.16
CA ASN A 253 4.63 10.45 2.25
C ASN A 253 3.32 10.26 1.46
N TRP A 254 2.71 9.08 1.50
CA TRP A 254 1.39 8.85 0.92
C TRP A 254 0.31 9.85 1.40
N PRO A 255 0.32 10.41 2.64
CA PRO A 255 -0.70 11.39 3.04
C PRO A 255 -0.67 12.68 2.20
N ASN A 256 0.51 13.06 1.68
CA ASN A 256 0.66 14.24 0.84
C ASN A 256 -0.06 14.09 -0.52
N LYS A 257 -0.39 12.85 -0.90
CA LYS A 257 -1.08 12.52 -2.15
C LYS A 257 -2.61 12.49 -2.02
N THR A 258 -3.15 12.65 -0.81
CA THR A 258 -4.60 12.55 -0.56
C THR A 258 -5.42 13.61 -1.31
N LEU A 259 -4.83 14.74 -1.67
CA LEU A 259 -5.51 15.79 -2.42
C LEU A 259 -5.41 15.65 -3.95
N GLU A 260 -4.52 14.79 -4.46
CA GLU A 260 -4.24 14.67 -5.90
C GLU A 260 -5.47 14.21 -6.70
N SER A 261 -6.20 13.21 -6.18
CA SER A 261 -7.44 12.71 -6.77
C SER A 261 -8.71 13.38 -6.20
N HIS A 262 -8.55 14.34 -5.29
CA HIS A 262 -9.68 15.00 -4.60
C HIS A 262 -10.41 15.99 -5.53
N GLN A 263 -11.71 16.21 -5.25
CA GLN A 263 -12.58 17.10 -6.04
C GLN A 263 -12.04 18.52 -6.19
N ILE A 264 -11.38 19.05 -5.16
CA ILE A 264 -10.77 20.39 -5.17
C ILE A 264 -9.64 20.48 -6.22
N HIS A 265 -8.88 19.41 -6.43
CA HIS A 265 -7.83 19.40 -7.44
C HIS A 265 -8.43 19.21 -8.84
N LEU A 266 -9.31 18.23 -9.01
CA LEU A 266 -9.89 17.93 -10.33
C LEU A 266 -10.92 18.97 -10.81
N SER A 267 -11.41 19.86 -9.94
CA SER A 267 -12.30 20.95 -10.36
C SER A 267 -11.63 21.91 -11.36
N ASN A 268 -10.30 21.89 -11.45
CA ASN A 268 -9.56 22.62 -12.48
C ASN A 268 -9.76 22.03 -13.90
N TYR A 269 -10.27 20.81 -14.00
CA TYR A 269 -10.46 20.08 -15.26
C TYR A 269 -11.93 19.72 -15.50
N PHE A 270 -12.65 19.30 -14.46
CA PHE A 270 -14.02 18.80 -14.55
C PHE A 270 -14.92 19.47 -13.51
N HIS A 271 -15.99 20.13 -13.95
CA HIS A 271 -17.05 20.57 -13.06
C HIS A 271 -18.13 19.49 -12.98
N MET A 272 -18.10 18.69 -11.91
CA MET A 272 -19.11 17.66 -11.62
C MET A 272 -20.30 18.27 -10.88
N GLN A 273 -21.52 17.79 -11.14
CA GLN A 273 -22.70 18.22 -10.37
C GLN A 273 -22.73 17.58 -8.97
N PRO A 274 -22.59 16.26 -8.80
CA PRO A 274 -22.41 15.66 -7.49
C PRO A 274 -20.96 15.76 -7.03
N SER A 275 -20.77 15.87 -5.73
CA SER A 275 -19.49 15.53 -5.11
C SER A 275 -19.24 14.03 -5.19
N TYR A 276 -17.98 13.66 -5.37
CA TYR A 276 -17.54 12.26 -5.36
C TYR A 276 -16.65 11.99 -4.16
N THR A 277 -16.59 10.72 -3.76
CA THR A 277 -15.70 10.29 -2.70
C THR A 277 -14.31 10.04 -3.28
N ASN A 278 -13.30 10.62 -2.65
CA ASN A 278 -11.90 10.32 -2.95
C ASN A 278 -11.45 9.09 -2.17
N TYR A 279 -10.67 8.21 -2.81
CA TYR A 279 -10.12 7.02 -2.19
C TYR A 279 -8.60 7.02 -2.25
N MET A 280 -7.96 6.62 -1.15
CA MET A 280 -6.53 6.37 -1.10
C MET A 280 -6.31 4.91 -0.74
N LEU A 281 -5.57 4.19 -1.56
CA LEU A 281 -5.24 2.79 -1.35
C LEU A 281 -3.77 2.70 -0.97
N ILE A 282 -3.48 2.08 0.18
CA ILE A 282 -2.11 1.86 0.64
C ILE A 282 -1.90 0.40 1.07
N PRO A 283 -0.72 -0.18 0.78
CA PRO A 283 -0.41 -1.55 1.15
C PRO A 283 -0.08 -1.73 2.64
N LEU A 284 0.07 -0.63 3.37
CA LEU A 284 0.34 -0.58 4.82
C LEU A 284 -0.88 -1.03 5.62
N SER A 285 -0.65 -1.73 6.73
CA SER A 285 -1.65 -1.83 7.80
C SER A 285 -1.58 -0.57 8.67
N TYR A 286 -2.24 0.49 8.21
CA TYR A 286 -2.18 1.83 8.84
C TYR A 286 -3.10 1.93 10.07
N ARG A 287 -2.87 1.06 11.06
CA ARG A 287 -3.68 0.95 12.27
C ARG A 287 -2.81 0.93 13.51
N ASP A 288 -3.35 1.43 14.61
CA ASP A 288 -2.82 1.21 15.95
C ASP A 288 -3.28 -0.14 16.52
N SER A 289 -2.81 -0.48 17.73
CA SER A 289 -3.16 -1.72 18.43
C SER A 289 -4.65 -1.81 18.81
N ASN A 290 -5.39 -0.70 18.80
CA ASN A 290 -6.83 -0.66 19.03
C ASN A 290 -7.64 -0.78 17.73
N GLY A 291 -6.96 -0.84 16.58
CA GLY A 291 -7.55 -0.92 15.24
C GLY A 291 -8.02 0.41 14.65
N SER A 292 -7.77 1.53 15.36
CA SER A 292 -8.00 2.88 14.84
C SER A 292 -6.90 3.27 13.84
N PHE A 293 -7.17 4.24 12.97
CA PHE A 293 -6.13 4.77 12.10
C PHE A 293 -5.10 5.56 12.92
N VAL A 294 -3.81 5.32 12.66
CA VAL A 294 -2.69 5.91 13.41
C VAL A 294 -2.74 7.44 13.45
N ASN A 295 -3.16 8.07 12.34
CA ASN A 295 -3.44 9.50 12.31
C ASN A 295 -4.61 9.79 11.37
N SER A 296 -5.82 9.83 11.93
CA SER A 296 -7.04 10.15 11.17
C SER A 296 -7.04 11.56 10.59
N ASN A 297 -6.34 12.52 11.21
CA ASN A 297 -6.30 13.91 10.75
C ASN A 297 -5.55 14.05 9.42
N LYS A 298 -4.59 13.15 9.15
CA LYS A 298 -3.83 13.12 7.90
C LYS A 298 -4.62 12.57 6.70
N LEU A 299 -5.86 12.12 6.88
CA LEU A 299 -6.67 11.54 5.80
C LEU A 299 -7.35 12.59 4.92
N GLY A 300 -7.49 13.84 5.39
CA GLY A 300 -7.92 14.97 4.54
C GLY A 300 -9.26 14.75 3.81
N GLY A 301 -10.24 14.09 4.44
CA GLY A 301 -11.53 13.78 3.82
C GLY A 301 -11.52 12.61 2.83
N THR A 302 -10.40 11.90 2.72
CA THR A 302 -10.25 10.73 1.84
C THR A 302 -10.65 9.44 2.54
N LEU A 303 -11.33 8.56 1.82
CA LEU A 303 -11.62 7.21 2.29
C LEU A 303 -10.38 6.34 2.11
N LEU A 304 -9.69 6.05 3.21
CA LEU A 304 -8.50 5.21 3.21
C LEU A 304 -8.86 3.72 3.13
N LEU A 305 -8.29 3.01 2.15
CA LEU A 305 -8.26 1.56 2.08
C LEU A 305 -6.83 1.10 2.43
N ASP A 306 -6.63 0.73 3.68
CA ASP A 306 -5.40 0.12 4.17
C ASP A 306 -5.37 -1.38 3.84
N ARG A 307 -4.27 -2.07 4.16
CA ARG A 307 -4.07 -3.50 3.90
C ARG A 307 -5.30 -4.35 4.23
N LYS A 308 -5.90 -4.15 5.41
CA LYS A 308 -7.07 -4.91 5.85
C LYS A 308 -8.26 -4.73 4.93
N ARG A 309 -8.60 -3.48 4.62
CA ARG A 309 -9.73 -3.16 3.74
C ARG A 309 -9.49 -3.67 2.32
N ILE A 310 -8.26 -3.56 1.80
CA ILE A 310 -7.91 -4.07 0.46
C ILE A 310 -8.12 -5.58 0.39
N LEU A 311 -7.63 -6.35 1.37
CA LEU A 311 -7.79 -7.82 1.39
C LEU A 311 -9.26 -8.22 1.46
N ASP A 312 -10.04 -7.60 2.36
CA ASP A 312 -11.47 -7.89 2.50
C ASP A 312 -12.24 -7.57 1.22
N LEU A 313 -11.96 -6.43 0.60
CA LEU A 313 -12.67 -6.01 -0.61
C LEU A 313 -12.27 -6.84 -1.82
N ALA A 314 -10.98 -7.16 -1.98
CA ALA A 314 -10.51 -7.98 -3.09
C ALA A 314 -11.12 -9.39 -3.02
N THR A 315 -11.19 -9.98 -1.83
CA THR A 315 -11.74 -11.34 -1.64
C THR A 315 -13.27 -11.39 -1.65
N LYS A 316 -13.96 -10.26 -1.48
CA LYS A 316 -15.38 -10.14 -1.84
C LYS A 316 -15.62 -10.20 -3.35
N LYS A 317 -14.64 -9.77 -4.16
CA LYS A 317 -14.76 -9.78 -5.63
C LYS A 317 -14.35 -11.11 -6.24
N ILE A 318 -13.23 -11.66 -5.80
CA ILE A 318 -12.57 -12.83 -6.41
C ILE A 318 -12.01 -13.69 -5.28
N ASN A 319 -12.24 -15.00 -5.33
CA ASN A 319 -11.67 -15.92 -4.34
C ASN A 319 -10.14 -15.86 -4.32
N ALA A 320 -9.54 -16.05 -3.15
CA ALA A 320 -8.09 -15.95 -3.00
C ALA A 320 -7.32 -16.91 -3.93
N SER A 321 -7.82 -18.14 -4.12
CA SER A 321 -7.22 -19.14 -5.02
C SER A 321 -7.16 -18.68 -6.47
N ASP A 322 -8.21 -18.01 -6.94
CA ASP A 322 -8.32 -17.51 -8.31
C ASP A 322 -7.41 -16.30 -8.49
N LEU A 323 -7.34 -15.44 -7.47
CA LEU A 323 -6.49 -14.25 -7.47
C LEU A 323 -5.00 -14.63 -7.54
N ILE A 324 -4.54 -15.59 -6.73
CA ILE A 324 -3.14 -16.07 -6.79
C ILE A 324 -2.80 -16.79 -8.10
N SER A 325 -3.81 -17.26 -8.84
CA SER A 325 -3.65 -17.93 -10.13
C SER A 325 -3.50 -16.97 -11.31
N THR A 326 -3.81 -15.68 -11.11
CA THR A 326 -3.59 -14.64 -12.12
C THR A 326 -2.11 -14.58 -12.53
N GLU A 327 -1.83 -14.19 -13.77
CA GLU A 327 -0.46 -14.18 -14.29
C GLU A 327 0.47 -13.31 -13.44
N TRP A 328 0.03 -12.10 -13.08
CA TRP A 328 0.83 -11.16 -12.32
C TRP A 328 1.11 -11.63 -10.89
N MET A 329 0.16 -12.31 -10.22
CA MET A 329 0.41 -12.93 -8.92
C MET A 329 1.37 -14.12 -9.01
N ARG A 330 1.27 -14.96 -10.05
CA ARG A 330 2.24 -16.04 -10.26
C ARG A 330 3.66 -15.50 -10.42
N LYS A 331 3.83 -14.40 -11.15
CA LYS A 331 5.12 -13.70 -11.29
C LYS A 331 5.61 -13.15 -9.95
N PHE A 332 4.73 -12.52 -9.16
CA PHE A 332 5.07 -12.07 -7.81
C PHE A 332 5.56 -13.24 -6.93
N ILE A 333 4.83 -14.36 -6.92
CA ILE A 333 5.17 -15.54 -6.12
C ILE A 333 6.53 -16.12 -6.53
N GLU A 334 6.82 -16.20 -7.82
CA GLU A 334 8.12 -16.65 -8.34
C GLU A 334 9.26 -15.73 -7.90
N ASP A 335 9.10 -14.41 -8.09
CA ASP A 335 10.09 -13.41 -7.69
C ASP A 335 10.33 -13.46 -6.16
N PHE A 336 9.26 -13.49 -5.36
CA PHE A 336 9.35 -13.50 -3.91
C PHE A 336 9.99 -14.79 -3.39
N ARG A 337 9.64 -15.96 -3.95
CA ARG A 337 10.26 -17.24 -3.60
C ARG A 337 11.78 -17.18 -3.76
N LYS A 338 12.27 -16.68 -4.90
CA LYS A 338 13.71 -16.56 -5.12
C LYS A 338 14.37 -15.59 -4.14
N ILE A 339 13.69 -14.50 -3.80
CA ILE A 339 14.19 -13.57 -2.77
C ILE A 339 14.35 -14.31 -1.44
N THR A 340 13.39 -15.13 -1.02
CA THR A 340 13.51 -15.92 0.22
C THR A 340 14.65 -16.95 0.17
N GLU A 341 14.92 -17.55 -0.99
CA GLU A 341 16.05 -18.49 -1.17
C GLU A 341 17.41 -17.78 -1.11
N VAL A 342 17.53 -16.57 -1.67
CA VAL A 342 18.79 -15.80 -1.70
C VAL A 342 19.05 -15.07 -0.38
N ALA A 343 18.01 -14.57 0.29
CA ALA A 343 18.13 -13.82 1.55
C ALA A 343 18.38 -14.71 2.78
N SER A 344 18.20 -16.02 2.63
CA SER A 344 18.56 -17.02 3.66
C SER A 344 20.08 -17.28 3.74
N ILE A 345 20.86 -16.79 2.77
CA ILE A 345 22.34 -16.89 2.70
C ILE A 345 22.95 -15.56 3.13
#